data_AF-A0A5D8Z4I8-F1
#
_entry.id   AF-A0A5D8Z4I8-F1
#
_cell.length_a   1.000
_cell.length_b   1.000
_cell.length_c   1.000
_cell.angle_alpha   90.00
_cell.angle_beta   90.00
_cell.angle_gamma   90.00
#
_symmetry.space_group_name_H-M   'P 1'
#
loop_
_entity.id
_entity.type
_entity.pdbx_description
1 polymer ?
#
loop_
_entity_poly.entity_id
_entity_poly.type
_entity_poly.pdbx_seq_one_letter_code
_entity_poly.pdbx_strand_id
1 'polypeptide(L)'
;MPTCRCLAFAALLLAASTPAFAQQSQSQSQSQSQDDATRSATAWNSPEWWVDVNVASHHFGSADAYLGPGEHFNQANYGAGVELEWQPRHGASAGYYRNSVYADSWYALYHYTPLQLGRHVRLGAMVGLVSGYPGYDGHAGPAAALVAKIEYRRVGANLVYLPHVPGSTPNTLGLQLKFRLGR
;
A
#
# COMPACT_ATOMS: atom_id res chain seq x y z
N MET A 1 -98.06 12.70 -31.56
CA MET A 1 -97.71 11.82 -30.42
C MET A 1 -96.39 11.13 -30.75
N PRO A 2 -95.47 10.98 -29.78
CA PRO A 2 -94.44 11.93 -29.39
C PRO A 2 -93.08 11.65 -30.08
N THR A 3 -92.28 12.70 -30.32
CA THR A 3 -90.82 12.55 -30.44
C THR A 3 -90.17 13.56 -29.51
N CYS A 4 -89.28 13.05 -28.68
CA CYS A 4 -88.74 13.69 -27.49
C CYS A 4 -87.22 13.70 -27.60
N ARG A 5 -86.61 14.89 -27.49
CA ARG A 5 -85.26 15.19 -26.96
C ARG A 5 -84.06 14.65 -27.78
N CYS A 6 -82.86 15.25 -27.81
CA CYS A 6 -82.23 16.32 -27.04
C CYS A 6 -81.09 16.94 -27.88
N LEU A 7 -80.80 18.22 -27.63
CA LEU A 7 -79.50 18.85 -27.96
C LEU A 7 -78.39 18.28 -27.08
N ALA A 8 -77.14 18.20 -27.56
CA ALA A 8 -76.00 18.97 -27.02
C ALA A 8 -74.64 18.53 -27.60
N PHE A 9 -73.92 19.54 -28.13
CA PHE A 9 -72.48 19.79 -28.07
C PHE A 9 -71.47 18.65 -28.24
N ALA A 10 -70.86 18.63 -29.42
CA ALA A 10 -69.49 18.17 -29.60
C ALA A 10 -68.52 19.34 -29.30
N ALA A 11 -67.54 19.11 -28.43
CA ALA A 11 -66.34 19.94 -28.36
C ALA A 11 -65.12 19.06 -28.09
N LEU A 12 -64.06 19.38 -28.83
CA LEU A 12 -62.86 18.61 -29.13
C LEU A 12 -62.05 18.14 -27.91
N LEU A 13 -61.57 16.90 -28.01
CA LEU A 13 -60.41 16.36 -27.31
C LEU A 13 -59.12 16.93 -27.93
N LEU A 14 -58.22 17.45 -27.09
CA LEU A 14 -56.81 17.63 -27.41
C LEU A 14 -55.99 16.88 -26.35
N ALA A 15 -55.71 15.61 -26.62
CA ALA A 15 -54.74 14.83 -25.86
C ALA A 15 -53.36 15.03 -26.52
N ALA A 16 -52.49 15.77 -25.84
CA ALA A 16 -51.08 15.82 -26.18
C ALA A 16 -50.39 14.55 -25.64
N SER A 17 -50.05 13.62 -26.52
CA SER A 17 -49.21 12.46 -26.21
C SER A 17 -47.74 12.81 -26.49
N THR A 18 -46.97 13.03 -25.43
CA THR A 18 -45.51 13.11 -25.50
C THR A 18 -44.85 11.74 -25.30
N PRO A 19 -43.70 11.45 -25.93
CA PRO A 19 -43.16 10.11 -26.04
C PRO A 19 -42.44 9.68 -24.75
N ALA A 20 -42.99 8.70 -24.03
CA ALA A 20 -42.35 8.08 -22.86
C ALA A 20 -41.13 7.19 -23.22
N PHE A 21 -40.75 7.10 -24.50
CA PHE A 21 -39.75 6.13 -24.98
C PHE A 21 -38.30 6.66 -24.97
N ALA A 22 -38.08 7.98 -24.84
CA ALA A 22 -36.74 8.57 -24.87
C ALA A 22 -36.02 8.60 -23.50
N GLN A 23 -36.73 8.27 -22.41
CA GLN A 23 -36.23 8.46 -21.05
C GLN A 23 -35.61 7.19 -20.42
N GLN A 24 -35.78 6.03 -21.04
CA GLN A 24 -35.21 4.76 -20.55
C GLN A 24 -33.75 4.53 -20.99
N SER A 25 -33.28 5.16 -22.07
CA SER A 25 -31.92 4.96 -22.57
C SER A 25 -30.87 5.71 -21.74
N GLN A 26 -31.22 6.86 -21.16
CA GLN A 26 -30.28 7.68 -20.39
C GLN A 26 -30.04 7.13 -18.97
N SER A 27 -31.05 6.52 -18.35
CA SER A 27 -30.92 5.94 -17.00
C SER A 27 -30.02 4.71 -16.95
N GLN A 28 -30.02 3.88 -18.00
CA GLN A 28 -29.12 2.72 -18.10
C GLN A 28 -27.65 3.11 -18.32
N SER A 29 -27.39 4.17 -19.10
CA SER A 29 -26.02 4.67 -19.31
C SER A 29 -25.41 5.30 -18.06
N GLN A 30 -26.23 5.96 -17.23
CA GLN A 30 -25.76 6.58 -15.98
C GLN A 30 -25.49 5.54 -14.89
N SER A 31 -26.32 4.50 -14.77
CA SER A 31 -26.08 3.42 -13.80
C SER A 31 -24.80 2.63 -14.11
N GLN A 32 -24.53 2.32 -15.39
CA GLN A 32 -23.29 1.65 -15.79
C GLN A 32 -22.04 2.51 -15.52
N SER A 33 -22.10 3.82 -15.79
CA SER A 33 -20.96 4.72 -15.54
C SER A 33 -20.63 4.87 -14.04
N GLN A 34 -21.64 4.80 -13.17
CA GLN A 34 -21.45 4.86 -11.72
C GLN A 34 -20.93 3.53 -11.16
N ASP A 35 -21.40 2.40 -11.69
CA ASP A 35 -20.91 1.06 -11.34
C ASP A 35 -19.45 0.85 -11.77
N ASP A 36 -19.02 1.39 -12.92
CA ASP A 36 -17.63 1.27 -13.37
C ASP A 36 -16.67 2.21 -12.63
N ALA A 37 -17.13 3.39 -12.23
CA ALA A 37 -16.38 4.30 -11.37
C ALA A 37 -16.17 3.70 -9.96
N THR A 38 -17.19 3.03 -9.41
CA THR A 38 -17.07 2.32 -8.12
C THR A 38 -16.25 1.03 -8.23
N ARG A 39 -16.34 0.27 -9.34
CA ARG A 39 -15.44 -0.88 -9.59
C ARG A 39 -13.98 -0.47 -9.70
N SER A 40 -13.67 0.65 -10.36
CA SER A 40 -12.29 1.15 -10.48
C SER A 40 -11.72 1.61 -9.14
N ALA A 41 -12.56 2.10 -8.22
CA ALA A 41 -12.15 2.46 -6.86
C ALA A 41 -11.91 1.23 -5.94
N THR A 42 -12.42 0.05 -6.33
CA THR A 42 -12.37 -1.19 -5.53
C THR A 42 -11.60 -2.33 -6.23
N ALA A 43 -11.02 -2.07 -7.42
CA ALA A 43 -10.27 -3.06 -8.16
C ALA A 43 -8.96 -3.36 -7.40
N TRP A 44 -8.92 -4.53 -6.78
CA TRP A 44 -7.68 -5.11 -6.28
C TRP A 44 -6.78 -5.32 -7.49
N ASN A 45 -5.66 -4.61 -7.55
CA ASN A 45 -4.63 -4.94 -8.51
C ASN A 45 -4.17 -6.37 -8.23
N SER A 46 -3.76 -7.09 -9.28
CA SER A 46 -3.10 -8.38 -9.07
C SER A 46 -1.90 -8.17 -8.15
N PRO A 47 -1.74 -9.01 -7.11
CA PRO A 47 -0.65 -8.84 -6.16
C PRO A 47 0.70 -8.87 -6.86
N GLU A 48 1.54 -7.89 -6.57
CA GLU A 48 2.92 -7.82 -7.04
C GLU A 48 3.85 -8.45 -6.01
N TRP A 49 4.60 -9.46 -6.45
CA TRP A 49 5.62 -10.11 -5.63
C TRP A 49 6.99 -9.56 -5.97
N TRP A 50 7.79 -9.31 -4.95
CA TRP A 50 9.17 -8.88 -5.06
C TRP A 50 10.05 -9.78 -4.21
N VAL A 51 11.30 -9.95 -4.65
CA VAL A 51 12.39 -10.43 -3.81
C VAL A 51 13.32 -9.27 -3.55
N ASP A 52 13.91 -9.24 -2.36
CA ASP A 52 14.81 -8.17 -1.96
C ASP A 52 16.04 -8.69 -1.24
N VAL A 53 17.11 -7.90 -1.32
CA VAL A 53 18.37 -8.14 -0.60
C VAL A 53 18.83 -6.87 0.09
N ASN A 54 19.27 -7.01 1.33
CA ASN A 54 19.92 -5.92 2.06
C ASN A 54 21.37 -5.84 1.57
N VAL A 55 21.79 -4.65 1.16
CA VAL A 55 23.13 -4.46 0.56
C VAL A 55 24.02 -3.52 1.35
N ALA A 56 23.44 -2.61 2.11
CA ALA A 56 24.17 -1.64 2.92
C ALA A 56 23.27 -1.06 4.02
N SER A 57 23.91 -0.60 5.08
CA SER A 57 23.32 0.26 6.08
C SER A 57 24.32 1.30 6.56
N HIS A 58 23.79 2.36 7.15
CA HIS A 58 24.56 3.38 7.82
C HIS A 58 23.95 3.66 9.18
N HIS A 59 24.78 3.56 10.22
CA HIS A 59 24.37 3.84 11.59
C HIS A 59 24.83 5.23 11.98
N PHE A 60 23.90 6.03 12.51
CA PHE A 60 24.20 7.36 13.00
C PHE A 60 24.60 7.33 14.47
N GLY A 61 25.72 7.97 14.80
CA GLY A 61 26.24 8.05 16.17
C GLY A 61 27.22 6.93 16.53
N SER A 62 27.74 6.99 17.76
CA SER A 62 28.63 5.94 18.28
C SER A 62 27.85 4.69 18.69
N ALA A 63 28.47 3.53 18.51
CA ALA A 63 27.97 2.27 19.04
C ALA A 63 28.22 2.10 20.54
N ASP A 64 29.09 2.92 21.16
CA ASP A 64 29.55 2.69 22.54
C ASP A 64 28.42 2.58 23.55
N ALA A 65 27.40 3.43 23.43
CA ALA A 65 26.25 3.43 24.33
C ALA A 65 25.33 2.23 24.15
N TYR A 66 25.41 1.55 23.00
CA TYR A 66 24.51 0.45 22.64
C TYR A 66 25.21 -0.93 22.73
N LEU A 67 26.43 -1.04 22.22
CA LEU A 67 27.22 -2.28 22.14
C LEU A 67 28.33 -2.36 23.19
N GLY A 68 28.80 -1.22 23.69
CA GLY A 68 29.95 -1.12 24.59
C GLY A 68 31.15 -0.41 23.94
N PRO A 69 32.11 0.08 24.75
CA PRO A 69 33.22 0.89 24.26
C PRO A 69 34.08 0.17 23.20
N GLY A 70 34.31 0.83 22.07
CA GLY A 70 35.17 0.31 20.99
C GLY A 70 34.50 -0.70 20.05
N GLU A 71 33.22 -0.99 20.26
CA GLU A 71 32.41 -1.83 19.37
C GLU A 71 31.91 -1.05 18.15
N HIS A 72 31.50 -1.77 17.11
CA HIS A 72 31.02 -1.18 15.86
C HIS A 72 29.79 -1.90 15.33
N PHE A 73 28.81 -1.15 14.82
CA PHE A 73 27.65 -1.74 14.16
C PHE A 73 28.02 -2.47 12.87
N ASN A 74 27.29 -3.54 12.58
CA ASN A 74 27.32 -4.21 11.29
C ASN A 74 26.72 -3.31 10.19
N GLN A 75 27.57 -2.72 9.35
CA GLN A 75 27.16 -1.78 8.29
C GLN A 75 26.62 -2.45 7.02
N ALA A 76 26.69 -3.78 6.91
CA ALA A 76 26.17 -4.45 5.73
C ALA A 76 24.70 -4.85 5.87
N ASN A 77 24.33 -5.29 7.08
CA ASN A 77 23.05 -5.90 7.38
C ASN A 77 22.56 -6.94 6.35
N TYR A 78 23.47 -7.73 5.79
CA TYR A 78 23.17 -8.68 4.71
C TYR A 78 22.00 -9.58 5.08
N GLY A 79 21.11 -9.76 4.11
CA GLY A 79 19.85 -10.45 4.28
C GLY A 79 19.08 -10.52 2.97
N ALA A 80 18.00 -11.28 3.00
CA ALA A 80 17.10 -11.43 1.88
C ALA A 80 15.65 -11.56 2.37
N GLY A 81 14.73 -11.11 1.52
CA GLY A 81 13.32 -11.07 1.84
C GLY A 81 12.43 -11.27 0.61
N VAL A 82 11.14 -11.38 0.92
CA VAL A 82 10.06 -11.28 -0.04
C VAL A 82 9.14 -10.15 0.37
N GLU A 83 8.60 -9.44 -0.61
CA GLU A 83 7.61 -8.40 -0.42
C GLU A 83 6.40 -8.65 -1.32
N LEU A 84 5.21 -8.51 -0.75
CA LEU A 84 3.91 -8.64 -1.41
C LEU A 84 3.20 -7.29 -1.37
N GLU A 85 2.85 -6.74 -2.53
CA GLU A 85 1.99 -5.56 -2.63
C GLU A 85 0.64 -5.94 -3.24
N TRP A 86 -0.45 -5.74 -2.49
CA TRP A 86 -1.80 -6.14 -2.94
C TRP A 86 -2.72 -4.95 -3.24
N GLN A 87 -2.34 -3.74 -2.81
CA GLN A 87 -3.02 -2.50 -3.14
C GLN A 87 -1.96 -1.39 -3.34
N PRO A 88 -2.28 -0.28 -4.04
CA PRO A 88 -1.31 0.77 -4.35
C PRO A 88 -0.52 1.33 -3.16
N ARG A 89 -1.06 1.24 -1.94
CA ARG A 89 -0.47 1.79 -0.71
C ARG A 89 -0.14 0.72 0.33
N HIS A 90 -0.52 -0.54 0.10
CA HIS A 90 -0.47 -1.59 1.11
C HIS A 90 0.38 -2.76 0.63
N GLY A 91 1.31 -3.17 1.48
CA GLY A 91 2.13 -4.34 1.26
C GLY A 91 2.57 -4.98 2.56
N ALA A 92 3.26 -6.10 2.46
CA ALA A 92 3.89 -6.77 3.58
C ALA A 92 5.19 -7.40 3.11
N SER A 93 6.14 -7.56 4.01
CA SER A 93 7.39 -8.25 3.76
C SER A 93 7.73 -9.21 4.88
N ALA A 94 8.48 -10.25 4.54
CA ALA A 94 9.09 -11.13 5.51
C ALA A 94 10.47 -11.57 4.99
N GLY A 95 11.38 -11.82 5.91
CA GLY A 95 12.74 -12.18 5.52
C GLY A 95 13.67 -12.38 6.70
N TYR A 96 14.94 -12.46 6.34
CA TYR A 96 16.05 -12.74 7.22
C TYR A 96 17.19 -11.75 6.98
N TYR A 97 17.89 -11.34 8.02
CA TYR A 97 19.13 -10.58 7.91
C TYR A 97 20.02 -10.72 9.14
N ARG A 98 21.31 -10.45 8.98
CA ARG A 98 22.27 -10.27 10.08
C ARG A 98 22.16 -8.83 10.57
N ASN A 99 21.60 -8.59 11.75
CA ASN A 99 21.27 -7.23 12.20
C ASN A 99 22.50 -6.39 12.63
N SER A 100 22.24 -5.17 13.11
CA SER A 100 23.24 -4.16 13.50
C SER A 100 24.19 -4.63 14.58
N VAL A 101 23.77 -5.60 15.39
CA VAL A 101 24.52 -6.15 16.53
C VAL A 101 25.06 -7.55 16.24
N TYR A 102 25.14 -7.91 14.96
CA TYR A 102 25.60 -9.22 14.48
C TYR A 102 24.75 -10.40 14.98
N ALA A 103 23.47 -10.20 15.29
CA ALA A 103 22.55 -11.28 15.58
C ALA A 103 21.75 -11.67 14.32
N ASP A 104 21.36 -12.93 14.27
CA ASP A 104 20.52 -13.48 13.21
C ASP A 104 19.05 -13.09 13.48
N SER A 105 18.45 -12.37 12.53
CA SER A 105 17.16 -11.73 12.71
C SER A 105 16.18 -12.13 11.62
N TRP A 106 14.97 -12.46 12.03
CA TRP A 106 13.80 -12.64 11.17
C TRP A 106 12.88 -11.44 11.32
N TYR A 107 12.20 -11.08 10.25
CA TYR A 107 11.19 -10.02 10.30
C TYR A 107 9.92 -10.39 9.56
N ALA A 108 8.83 -9.78 10.00
CA ALA A 108 7.56 -9.72 9.29
C ALA A 108 6.98 -8.32 9.48
N LEU A 109 6.83 -7.57 8.40
CA LEU A 109 6.48 -6.16 8.42
C LEU A 109 5.30 -5.87 7.49
N TYR A 110 4.37 -5.06 7.95
CA TYR A 110 3.33 -4.44 7.15
C TYR A 110 3.80 -3.07 6.67
N HIS A 111 3.56 -2.75 5.40
CA HIS A 111 3.99 -1.52 4.75
C HIS A 111 2.75 -0.67 4.41
N TYR A 112 2.77 0.60 4.80
CA TYR A 112 1.78 1.60 4.39
C TYR A 112 2.48 2.80 3.76
N THR A 113 2.28 3.00 2.46
CA THR A 113 2.99 4.01 1.65
C THR A 113 2.03 4.96 0.92
N PRO A 114 1.38 5.89 1.64
CA PRO A 114 0.32 6.71 1.08
C PRO A 114 0.81 7.87 0.21
N LEU A 115 2.08 8.28 0.37
CA LEU A 115 2.60 9.49 -0.26
C LEU A 115 3.30 9.13 -1.57
N GLN A 116 2.76 9.56 -2.70
CA GLN A 116 3.37 9.42 -4.02
C GLN A 116 4.17 10.67 -4.36
N LEU A 117 5.48 10.52 -4.61
CA LEU A 117 6.36 11.59 -5.08
C LEU A 117 6.80 11.29 -6.52
N GLY A 118 6.27 12.04 -7.48
CA GLY A 118 6.51 11.79 -8.89
C GLY A 118 6.00 10.40 -9.32
N ARG A 119 6.65 9.79 -10.32
CA ARG A 119 6.18 8.53 -10.93
C ARG A 119 6.72 7.26 -10.27
N HIS A 120 7.82 7.36 -9.52
CA HIS A 120 8.61 6.19 -9.12
C HIS A 120 8.83 6.09 -7.62
N VAL A 121 8.49 7.13 -6.85
CA VAL A 121 8.79 7.17 -5.42
C VAL A 121 7.52 7.15 -4.60
N ARG A 122 7.45 6.23 -3.64
CA ARG A 122 6.42 6.19 -2.60
C ARG A 122 7.05 6.30 -1.23
N LEU A 123 6.47 7.10 -0.36
CA LEU A 123 6.91 7.25 1.03
C LEU A 123 5.84 6.75 2.00
N GLY A 124 6.29 6.24 3.13
CA GLY A 124 5.44 5.92 4.26
C GLY A 124 6.20 5.23 5.37
N ALA A 125 5.56 4.24 5.98
CA ALA A 125 6.08 3.54 7.14
C ALA A 125 5.90 2.03 7.02
N MET A 126 6.70 1.32 7.81
CA MET A 126 6.60 -0.11 8.05
C MET A 126 6.41 -0.34 9.54
N VAL A 127 5.60 -1.34 9.90
CA VAL A 127 5.43 -1.78 11.29
C VAL A 127 5.32 -3.29 11.35
N GLY A 128 5.80 -3.92 12.42
CA GLY A 128 5.65 -5.36 12.59
C GLY A 128 6.57 -5.91 13.65
N LEU A 129 7.14 -7.09 13.40
CA LEU A 129 7.95 -7.82 14.36
C LEU A 129 9.34 -8.13 13.80
N VAL A 130 10.36 -8.00 14.65
CA VAL A 130 11.76 -8.30 14.33
C VAL A 130 12.40 -9.04 15.51
N SER A 131 13.09 -10.15 15.24
CA SER A 131 13.82 -10.93 16.26
C SER A 131 15.28 -10.48 16.41
N GLY A 132 15.97 -10.97 17.45
CA GLY A 132 17.42 -10.86 17.57
C GLY A 132 17.94 -9.53 18.15
N TYR A 133 17.07 -8.68 18.69
CA TYR A 133 17.46 -7.48 19.43
C TYR A 133 17.45 -7.74 20.95
N PRO A 134 18.35 -7.11 21.74
CA PRO A 134 18.54 -7.42 23.15
C PRO A 134 17.31 -7.18 24.03
N GLY A 135 16.47 -6.20 23.67
CA GLY A 135 15.31 -5.80 24.48
C GLY A 135 14.14 -6.78 24.55
N TYR A 136 14.26 -7.98 23.97
CA TYR A 136 13.15 -8.93 23.83
C TYR A 136 13.52 -10.39 24.20
N ASP A 137 14.60 -10.62 24.95
CA ASP A 137 14.96 -11.94 25.50
C ASP A 137 14.97 -13.09 24.46
N GLY A 138 15.40 -12.79 23.22
CA GLY A 138 15.42 -13.76 22.12
C GLY A 138 14.10 -13.93 21.37
N HIS A 139 13.02 -13.29 21.81
CA HIS A 139 11.75 -13.22 21.09
C HIS A 139 11.73 -12.10 20.04
N ALA A 140 10.71 -12.13 19.17
CA ALA A 140 10.46 -11.05 18.24
C ALA A 140 9.81 -9.86 18.97
N GLY A 141 10.37 -8.67 18.79
CA GLY A 141 9.85 -7.43 19.34
C GLY A 141 9.17 -6.55 18.29
N PRO A 142 8.32 -5.59 18.69
CA PRO A 142 7.76 -4.60 17.78
C PRO A 142 8.85 -3.77 17.11
N ALA A 143 8.67 -3.52 15.82
CA ALA A 143 9.51 -2.66 15.01
C ALA A 143 8.67 -1.66 14.23
N ALA A 144 9.22 -0.47 14.04
CA ALA A 144 8.66 0.56 13.17
C ALA A 144 9.79 1.28 12.42
N ALA A 145 9.56 1.59 11.15
CA ALA A 145 10.51 2.29 10.31
C ALA A 145 9.77 3.22 9.34
N LEU A 146 10.46 4.26 8.88
CA LEU A 146 10.05 5.01 7.69
C LEU A 146 10.65 4.34 6.45
N VAL A 147 9.94 4.40 5.32
CA VAL A 147 10.41 3.84 4.06
C VAL A 147 10.17 4.78 2.90
N ALA A 148 11.16 4.87 2.02
CA ALA A 148 11.01 5.31 0.65
C ALA A 148 11.18 4.11 -0.30
N LYS A 149 10.13 3.81 -1.08
CA LYS A 149 10.18 2.81 -2.15
C LYS A 149 10.43 3.52 -3.47
N ILE A 150 11.47 3.14 -4.19
CA ILE A 150 11.86 3.71 -5.48
C ILE A 150 11.79 2.59 -6.52
N GLU A 151 10.80 2.62 -7.39
CA GLU A 151 10.47 1.48 -8.25
C GLU A 151 10.31 1.87 -9.71
N TYR A 152 10.98 1.11 -10.58
CA TYR A 152 10.94 1.27 -12.02
C TYR A 152 10.86 -0.10 -12.71
N ARG A 153 9.71 -0.36 -13.35
CA ARG A 153 9.43 -1.61 -14.08
C ARG A 153 9.56 -2.83 -13.15
N ARG A 154 10.71 -3.51 -13.17
CA ARG A 154 10.97 -4.73 -12.41
C ARG A 154 12.08 -4.58 -11.37
N VAL A 155 12.70 -3.41 -11.30
CA VAL A 155 13.77 -3.13 -10.34
C VAL A 155 13.30 -2.04 -9.41
N GLY A 156 13.77 -2.10 -8.17
CA GLY A 156 13.51 -1.05 -7.22
C GLY A 156 14.48 -1.10 -6.05
N ALA A 157 14.28 -0.16 -5.13
CA ALA A 157 14.99 -0.12 -3.87
C ALA A 157 14.06 0.35 -2.76
N ASN A 158 14.28 -0.17 -1.55
CA ASN A 158 13.74 0.41 -0.33
C ASN A 158 14.88 1.14 0.37
N LEU A 159 14.66 2.42 0.69
CA LEU A 159 15.46 3.15 1.65
C LEU A 159 14.69 3.18 2.96
N VAL A 160 15.24 2.53 3.99
CA VAL A 160 14.54 2.26 5.24
C VAL A 160 15.23 3.00 6.37
N TYR A 161 14.52 3.89 7.05
CA TYR A 161 15.05 4.64 8.19
C TYR A 161 14.42 4.13 9.49
N LEU A 162 15.26 3.59 10.36
CA LEU A 162 14.89 3.13 11.70
C LEU A 162 15.32 4.21 12.70
N PRO A 163 14.38 4.91 13.35
CA PRO A 163 14.73 5.84 14.41
C PRO A 163 15.34 5.10 15.60
N HIS A 164 16.18 5.81 16.36
CA HIS A 164 16.73 5.28 17.61
C HIS A 164 15.62 5.04 18.63
N VAL A 165 15.58 3.83 19.19
CA VAL A 165 14.77 3.49 20.36
C VAL A 165 15.73 3.00 21.45
N PRO A 166 15.82 3.69 22.60
CA PRO A 166 16.69 3.29 23.70
C PRO A 166 16.44 1.83 24.12
N GLY A 167 17.51 1.04 24.21
CA GLY A 167 17.45 -0.37 24.60
C GLY A 167 16.93 -1.34 23.52
N SER A 168 16.56 -0.84 22.33
CA SER A 168 15.97 -1.69 21.28
C SER A 168 16.66 -1.53 19.93
N THR A 169 16.75 -0.33 19.35
CA THR A 169 17.30 -0.15 17.98
C THR A 169 18.26 1.05 17.86
N PRO A 170 19.38 0.90 17.13
CA PRO A 170 20.23 2.03 16.79
C PRO A 170 19.59 2.90 15.69
N ASN A 171 19.99 4.18 15.62
CA ASN A 171 19.59 5.06 14.53
C ASN A 171 20.22 4.59 13.22
N THR A 172 19.42 4.15 12.25
CA THR A 172 19.93 3.40 11.10
C THR A 172 19.22 3.78 9.81
N LEU A 173 20.00 3.90 8.72
CA LEU A 173 19.50 4.00 7.35
C LEU A 173 19.94 2.76 6.57
N GLY A 174 19.00 1.90 6.19
CA GLY A 174 19.23 0.68 5.41
C GLY A 174 18.86 0.85 3.94
N LEU A 175 19.58 0.15 3.07
CA LEU A 175 19.29 0.05 1.64
C LEU A 175 19.00 -1.42 1.27
N GLN A 176 17.83 -1.64 0.69
CA GLN A 176 17.46 -2.90 0.07
C GLN A 176 17.33 -2.71 -1.45
N LEU A 177 17.82 -3.67 -2.22
CA LEU A 177 17.56 -3.75 -3.67
C LEU A 177 16.49 -4.79 -3.92
N LYS A 178 15.54 -4.48 -4.80
CA LYS A 178 14.36 -5.31 -5.06
C LYS A 178 14.23 -5.67 -6.53
N PHE A 179 13.70 -6.86 -6.77
CA PHE A 179 13.34 -7.34 -8.10
C PHE A 179 11.92 -7.91 -8.13
N ARG A 180 11.10 -7.46 -9.07
CA ARG A 180 9.71 -7.89 -9.21
C ARG A 180 9.62 -9.23 -9.91
N LEU A 181 8.89 -10.16 -9.29
CA LEU A 181 8.53 -11.45 -9.85
C LEU A 181 7.28 -11.32 -10.74
N GLY A 182 7.17 -12.18 -11.75
CA GLY A 182 6.00 -12.17 -12.67
C GLY A 182 6.19 -11.28 -13.90
N ARG A 183 5.12 -11.11 -14.70
CA ARG A 183 5.19 -10.39 -15.99
C ARG A 183 4.84 -8.91 -15.90
#